data_AF-A0A7Y0QQ45-F1
#
_entry.id   AF-A0A7Y0QQ45-F1
#
_cell.length_a   1.000
_cell.length_b   1.000
_cell.length_c   1.000
_cell.angle_alpha   90.00
_cell.angle_beta   90.00
_cell.angle_gamma   90.00
#
_symmetry.space_group_name_H-M   'P 1'
#
loop_
_entity.id
_entity.type
_entity.pdbx_description
1 polymer ?
#
loop_
_entity_poly.entity_id
_entity_poly.type
_entity_poly.pdbx_seq_one_letter_code
_entity_poly.pdbx_strand_id
1 'polypeptide(L)' 'MATPKQRSHSGEGHLVSNIITFVIMMVLFCASLVAFGLEPQIGAIPAFGIGLLLFALAFFIPKEILGRSDSHEELNTSR' A
#
# COMPACT_ATOMS: atom_id res chain seq x y z
N MET A 1 -11.56 35.75 9.99
CA MET A 1 -10.82 34.52 10.34
C MET A 1 -11.64 33.35 9.83
N ALA A 2 -11.26 32.75 8.69
CA ALA A 2 -11.93 31.54 8.21
C ALA A 2 -11.38 30.36 9.01
N THR A 3 -12.22 29.75 9.85
CA THR A 3 -11.87 28.50 10.54
C THR A 3 -11.63 27.44 9.47
N PRO A 4 -10.43 26.84 9.38
CA PRO A 4 -10.21 25.74 8.44
C PRO A 4 -11.17 24.63 8.82
N LYS A 5 -12.05 24.26 7.89
CA LYS A 5 -12.95 23.12 8.08
C LYS A 5 -12.08 21.89 8.28
N GLN A 6 -12.00 21.41 9.52
CA GLN A 6 -11.41 20.13 9.84
C GLN A 6 -12.11 19.08 8.97
N ARG A 7 -11.37 18.43 8.06
CA ARG A 7 -11.88 17.31 7.27
C ARG A 7 -12.46 16.30 8.27
N SER A 8 -13.77 16.09 8.22
CA SER A 8 -14.48 15.30 9.23
C SER A 8 -14.26 13.80 9.06
N HIS A 9 -13.56 13.39 8.00
CA HIS A 9 -13.30 11.99 7.74
C HIS A 9 -11.94 11.79 7.06
N SER A 10 -11.14 10.86 7.60
CA SER A 10 -9.80 10.48 7.11
C SER A 10 -9.76 9.94 5.67
N GLY A 11 -10.90 9.95 4.96
CA GLY A 11 -11.04 9.48 3.58
C GLY A 11 -11.74 10.47 2.64
N GLU A 12 -12.08 11.70 3.07
CA GLU A 12 -12.56 12.73 2.13
C GLU A 12 -11.44 13.08 1.14
N GLY A 13 -11.62 12.72 -0.14
CA GLY A 13 -10.68 13.01 -1.24
C GLY A 13 -9.77 11.87 -1.68
N HIS A 14 -9.64 10.77 -0.92
CA HIS A 14 -8.64 9.72 -1.17
C HIS A 14 -9.21 8.33 -1.47
N LEU A 15 -10.49 8.23 -1.87
CA LEU A 15 -11.14 6.95 -2.19
C LEU A 15 -10.34 6.12 -3.21
N VAL A 16 -9.89 6.76 -4.29
CA VAL A 16 -9.12 6.09 -5.36
C VAL A 16 -7.78 5.58 -4.85
N SER A 17 -7.06 6.40 -4.07
CA SER A 17 -5.78 6.01 -3.44
C SER A 17 -5.96 4.83 -2.48
N ASN A 18 -7.04 4.85 -1.69
CA ASN A 18 -7.36 3.76 -0.76
C ASN A 18 -7.69 2.45 -1.51
N ILE A 19 -8.46 2.53 -2.61
CA ILE A 19 -8.77 1.35 -3.45
C ILE A 19 -7.50 0.79 -4.08
N ILE A 20 -6.64 1.65 -4.65
CA ILE A 20 -5.37 1.22 -5.24
C ILE A 20 -4.50 0.52 -4.18
N THR A 21 -4.37 1.13 -3.00
CA THR A 21 -3.60 0.56 -1.89
C THR A 21 -4.17 -0.79 -1.46
N PHE A 22 -5.49 -0.90 -1.33
CA PHE A 22 -6.17 -2.15 -1.00
C PHE A 22 -5.89 -3.25 -2.02
N VAL A 23 -6.03 -2.97 -3.32
CA VAL A 23 -5.79 -3.95 -4.39
C VAL A 23 -4.34 -4.43 -4.38
N ILE A 24 -3.38 -3.53 -4.18
CA ILE A 24 -1.96 -3.91 -4.10
C ILE A 24 -1.70 -4.81 -2.89
N MET A 25 -2.21 -4.46 -1.71
CA MET A 25 -2.05 -5.29 -0.52
C MET A 25 -2.68 -6.67 -0.70
N MET A 26 -3.84 -6.74 -1.37
CA MET A 26 -4.51 -8.00 -1.71
C MET A 26 -3.64 -8.88 -2.62
N VAL A 27 -3.03 -8.30 -3.65
CA VAL A 27 -2.13 -9.04 -4.57
C VAL A 27 -0.91 -9.58 -3.83
N LEU A 28 -0.29 -8.78 -2.96
CA LEU A 28 0.87 -9.22 -2.16
C LEU A 28 0.49 -10.34 -1.18
N PHE A 29 -0.70 -10.27 -0.60
CA PHE A 29 -1.21 -11.33 0.25
C PHE A 29 -1.40 -12.64 -0.54
N CYS A 30 -2.07 -12.59 -1.71
CA CYS A 30 -2.22 -13.76 -2.57
C CYS A 30 -0.88 -14.33 -3.04
N ALA A 31 0.07 -13.46 -3.40
CA ALA A 31 1.41 -13.88 -3.79
C ALA A 31 2.14 -14.59 -2.63
N SER A 32 1.91 -14.17 -1.38
CA SER A 32 2.46 -14.84 -0.20
C SER A 32 1.89 -16.24 -0.04
N LEU A 33 0.57 -16.41 -0.21
CA LEU A 33 -0.07 -17.73 -0.17
C LEU A 33 0.50 -18.67 -1.25
N VAL A 34 0.72 -18.16 -2.47
CA VAL A 34 1.34 -18.95 -3.55
C VAL A 34 2.79 -19.31 -3.22
N ALA A 35 3.58 -18.37 -2.68
CA ALA A 35 4.97 -18.60 -2.31
C ALA A 35 5.11 -19.72 -1.25
N PHE A 36 4.25 -19.72 -0.22
CA PHE A 36 4.21 -20.79 0.77
C PHE A 36 3.58 -22.08 0.22
N GLY A 37 2.64 -21.99 -0.71
CA GLY A 37 2.10 -23.16 -1.41
C GLY A 37 3.11 -23.88 -2.31
N LEU A 38 4.13 -23.16 -2.78
CA LEU A 38 5.25 -23.70 -3.56
C LEU A 38 6.35 -24.34 -2.69
N GLU A 39 6.26 -24.19 -1.36
CA GLU A 39 7.21 -24.78 -0.40
C GLU A 39 7.53 -26.26 -0.66
N PRO A 40 6.57 -27.14 -1.02
CA PRO A 40 6.88 -28.54 -1.30
C PRO A 40 7.78 -28.76 -2.52
N GLN A 41 7.87 -27.79 -3.44
CA GLN A 41 8.67 -27.88 -4.66
C GLN A 41 10.03 -27.18 -4.54
N ILE A 42 10.07 -26.03 -3.84
CA ILE A 42 11.30 -25.23 -3.71
C ILE A 42 12.02 -25.46 -2.38
N GLY A 43 11.33 -25.99 -1.37
CA GLY A 43 11.80 -26.16 0.01
C GLY A 43 11.53 -24.96 0.91
N ALA A 44 11.56 -25.20 2.22
CA ALA A 44 11.23 -24.22 3.27
C ALA A 44 12.08 -22.94 3.23
N ILE A 45 13.40 -23.05 2.98
CA ILE A 45 14.32 -21.91 3.02
C ILE A 45 14.02 -20.89 1.91
N PRO A 46 13.93 -21.26 0.62
CA PRO A 46 13.59 -20.31 -0.43
C PRO A 46 12.16 -19.80 -0.32
N ALA A 47 11.19 -20.62 0.10
CA ALA A 47 9.82 -20.16 0.36
C ALA A 47 9.79 -19.04 1.42
N PHE A 48 10.56 -19.21 2.50
CA PHE A 48 10.70 -18.19 3.55
C PHE A 48 11.41 -16.92 3.04
N GLY A 49 12.45 -17.06 2.22
CA GLY A 49 13.14 -15.93 1.60
C GLY A 49 12.23 -15.09 0.69
N ILE A 50 11.39 -15.77 -0.12
CA ILE A 50 10.37 -15.12 -0.94
C ILE A 50 9.33 -14.41 -0.04
N GLY A 51 8.88 -15.08 1.03
CA GLY A 51 7.98 -14.47 2.01
C GLY A 51 8.53 -13.18 2.64
N LEU A 52 9.81 -13.15 3.01
CA LEU A 52 10.47 -11.95 3.55
C LEU A 52 10.56 -10.82 2.52
N LEU A 53 10.82 -11.15 1.25
CA LEU A 53 10.82 -10.16 0.17
C LEU A 53 9.43 -9.56 -0.03
N LEU A 54 8.39 -10.40 -0.08
CA LEU A 54 7.00 -9.96 -0.20
C LEU A 54 6.57 -9.10 0.99
N PHE A 55 7.00 -9.48 2.19
CA PHE A 55 6.81 -8.67 3.39
C PHE A 55 7.45 -7.29 3.24
N ALA A 56 8.73 -7.22 2.84
CA ALA A 56 9.42 -5.94 2.64
C ALA A 56 8.69 -5.05 1.61
N LEU A 57 8.21 -5.64 0.51
CA LEU A 57 7.43 -4.94 -0.51
C LEU A 57 6.08 -4.44 0.03
N ALA A 58 5.42 -5.20 0.89
CA ALA A 58 4.17 -4.80 1.52
C ALA A 58 4.31 -3.55 2.40
N PHE A 59 5.47 -3.30 3.00
CA PHE A 59 5.74 -2.04 3.71
C PHE A 59 6.28 -0.94 2.80
N PHE A 60 7.03 -1.30 1.75
CA PHE A 60 7.63 -0.32 0.86
C PHE A 60 6.59 0.37 -0.03
N ILE A 61 5.64 -0.39 -0.58
CA ILE A 61 4.68 0.14 -1.55
C ILE A 61 3.70 1.18 -0.94
N PRO A 62 3.08 0.95 0.23
CA PRO A 62 2.25 1.96 0.88
C PRO A 62 3.04 3.22 1.22
N LYS A 63 4.32 3.10 1.60
CA LYS A 63 5.18 4.26 1.89
C LYS A 63 5.38 5.15 0.66
N GLU A 64 5.61 4.57 -0.50
CA GLU A 64 5.71 5.31 -1.78
C GLU A 64 4.36 5.95 -2.18
N ILE A 65 3.26 5.22 -2.02
CA ILE A 65 1.93 5.69 -2.46
C ILE A 65 1.37 6.76 -1.52
N LEU A 66 1.42 6.57 -0.20
CA LEU A 66 1.03 7.62 0.77
C LEU A 66 1.92 8.85 0.62
N GLY A 67 3.25 8.67 0.50
CA GLY A 67 4.19 9.77 0.36
C GLY A 67 3.97 10.62 -0.89
N ARG A 68 3.52 10.03 -2.00
CA ARG A 68 3.13 10.77 -3.21
C ARG A 68 1.78 11.47 -3.07
N SER A 69 0.81 10.87 -2.39
CA SER A 69 -0.55 11.43 -2.30
C SER A 69 -0.59 12.83 -1.67
N ASP A 70 0.28 13.14 -0.70
CA ASP A 70 0.32 14.45 -0.04
C ASP A 70 0.83 15.57 -0.98
N SER A 71 1.73 15.25 -1.91
CA SER A 71 2.36 16.25 -2.80
C SER A 71 1.45 16.79 -3.92
N HIS A 72 0.35 16.11 -4.24
CA HIS A 72 -0.56 16.54 -5.31
C HIS A 72 -1.65 17.52 -4.83
N GLU A 73 -1.96 17.52 -3.54
CA GLU A 73 -3.06 18.34 -3.01
C GLU A 73 -2.64 19.81 -2.78
N GLU A 74 -1.34 20.04 -2.51
CA GLU A 74 -0.79 21.38 -2.28
C GLU A 74 -0.64 22.21 -3.58
N LEU A 75 -0.52 21.55 -4.74
CA LEU A 75 -0.36 22.21 -6.05
C LEU A 75 -1.67 22.75 -6.65
N ASN A 76 -2.83 22.27 -6.20
CA ASN A 76 -4.14 22.71 -6.72
C ASN A 76 -4.82 23.78 -5.83
N THR A 77 -4.33 24.01 -4.61
CA THR A 77 -4.87 25.03 -3.70
C THR A 77 -4.16 26.39 -3.79
N SER A 78 -3.19 26.54 -4.71
CA SER A 78 -2.38 27.74 -4.90
C SER A 78 -2.67 28.47 -6.23
N ARG A 79 -3.82 28.20 -6.86
CA ARG A 79 -4.35 28.89 -8.05
C ARG A 79 -5.67 29.58 -7.75
#